data_AF-A0A3M1S7U5-F1
#
_entry.id   AF-A0A3M1S7U5-F1
#
_cell.length_a   1.000
_cell.length_b   1.000
_cell.length_c   1.000
_cell.angle_alpha   90.00
_cell.angle_beta   90.00
_cell.angle_gamma   90.00
#
_symmetry.space_group_name_H-M   'P 1'
#
loop_
_entity.id
_entity.type
_entity.pdbx_description
1 polymer ?
#
loop_
_entity_poly.entity_id
_entity_poly.type
_entity_poly.pdbx_seq_one_letter_code
_entity_poly.pdbx_strand_id
1 'polypeptide(L)'
;GEVRKRTPVGVAAYRPVNADAFDEQRIFDYLGMMGLPLVPCHEFPADARAAVFTVHATKDPEFAPKFMRLVERGIPIAVTDGLARRLEGRIDLNRPNVRILPVKGKPKELLEWDQSQLDALRSFLLRPLERSFSAPNGVGLYLFADGSWVVENFNDDPAEVELDGRTFTIAPREWKYEWK
;
A
#
# COMPACT_ATOMS: atom_id res chain seq x y z
N GLY A 1 21.00 -11.77 8.53
CA GLY A 1 19.92 -11.00 9.15
C GLY A 1 18.61 -11.70 8.89
N GLU A 2 17.74 -11.75 9.90
CA GLU A 2 16.46 -12.50 9.87
C GLU A 2 15.54 -12.11 8.71
N VAL A 3 15.52 -10.83 8.33
CA VAL A 3 14.74 -10.33 7.19
C VAL A 3 15.17 -10.94 5.84
N ARG A 4 16.47 -11.15 5.62
CA ARG A 4 16.99 -11.67 4.32
C ARG A 4 16.57 -13.11 4.03
N LYS A 5 16.13 -13.86 5.05
CA LYS A 5 15.70 -15.26 4.92
C LYS A 5 14.22 -15.37 4.57
N ARG A 6 13.46 -14.27 4.62
CA ARG A 6 12.00 -14.26 4.52
C ARG A 6 11.55 -13.63 3.21
N THR A 7 10.43 -14.12 2.71
CA THR A 7 9.79 -13.58 1.51
C THR A 7 8.72 -12.57 1.92
N PRO A 8 8.86 -11.27 1.58
CA PRO A 8 7.83 -10.29 1.84
C PRO A 8 6.53 -10.63 1.09
N VAL A 9 5.39 -10.43 1.74
CA VAL A 9 4.06 -10.58 1.14
C VAL A 9 3.21 -9.36 1.48
N GLY A 10 2.29 -8.99 0.61
CA GLY A 10 1.52 -7.76 0.83
C GLY A 10 0.87 -7.20 -0.42
N VAL A 11 0.71 -5.89 -0.43
CA VAL A 11 0.15 -5.09 -1.52
C VAL A 11 1.25 -4.83 -2.55
N ALA A 12 1.06 -5.27 -3.79
CA ALA A 12 2.03 -5.02 -4.84
C ALA A 12 2.16 -3.52 -5.11
N ALA A 13 3.38 -3.00 -5.06
CA ALA A 13 3.70 -1.59 -5.28
C ALA A 13 4.55 -1.47 -6.56
N TYR A 14 3.86 -1.31 -7.70
CA TYR A 14 4.51 -1.29 -9.00
C TYR A 14 5.19 0.04 -9.28
N ARG A 15 6.51 -0.02 -9.53
CA ARG A 15 7.32 1.11 -9.96
C ARG A 15 8.28 0.66 -11.07
N PRO A 16 7.97 0.95 -12.35
CA PRO A 16 8.89 0.70 -13.45
C PRO A 16 10.26 1.34 -13.23
N VAL A 17 11.30 0.74 -13.79
CA VAL A 17 12.66 1.30 -13.75
C VAL A 17 12.68 2.67 -14.44
N ASN A 18 13.38 3.63 -13.85
CA ASN A 18 13.48 5.02 -14.36
C ASN A 18 12.12 5.70 -14.60
N ALA A 19 11.13 5.39 -13.76
CA ALA A 19 9.84 6.07 -13.77
C ALA A 19 9.91 7.44 -13.07
N ASP A 20 9.31 8.44 -13.71
CA ASP A 20 9.17 9.79 -13.17
C ASP A 20 8.14 9.84 -12.05
N ALA A 21 8.47 10.52 -10.96
CA ALA A 21 7.57 10.71 -9.83
C ALA A 21 6.59 11.86 -10.02
N PHE A 22 6.85 12.77 -10.98
CA PHE A 22 6.13 14.05 -11.11
C PHE A 22 6.00 14.74 -9.73
N ASP A 23 4.77 15.04 -9.30
CA ASP A 23 4.47 15.66 -8.02
C ASP A 23 4.25 14.63 -6.88
N GLU A 24 4.34 13.32 -7.16
CA GLU A 24 4.14 12.22 -6.20
C GLU A 24 5.48 11.67 -5.67
N GLN A 25 6.42 12.56 -5.35
CA GLN A 25 7.73 12.17 -4.79
C GLN A 25 7.56 11.47 -3.44
N ARG A 26 8.35 10.41 -3.20
CA ARG A 26 8.30 9.61 -1.94
C ARG A 26 6.93 9.00 -1.63
N ILE A 27 6.01 8.92 -2.59
CA ILE A 27 4.66 8.35 -2.39
C ILE A 27 4.69 6.97 -1.72
N PHE A 28 5.62 6.09 -2.10
CA PHE A 28 5.73 4.76 -1.53
C PHE A 28 6.16 4.76 -0.05
N ASP A 29 6.96 5.74 0.38
CA ASP A 29 7.34 5.90 1.78
C ASP A 29 6.10 6.24 2.62
N TYR A 30 5.29 7.20 2.15
CA TYR A 30 4.05 7.59 2.81
C TYR A 30 3.02 6.46 2.83
N LEU A 31 2.86 5.72 1.73
CA LEU A 31 1.99 4.54 1.67
C LEU A 31 2.44 3.45 2.66
N GLY A 32 3.75 3.25 2.84
CA GLY A 32 4.29 2.36 3.86
C GLY A 32 3.97 2.84 5.28
N MET A 33 4.16 4.13 5.55
CA MET A 33 3.82 4.77 6.84
C MET A 33 2.31 4.77 7.14
N MET A 34 1.45 4.69 6.13
CA MET A 34 0.01 4.44 6.29
C MET A 34 -0.29 2.99 6.72
N GLY A 35 0.71 2.13 6.91
CA GLY A 35 0.50 0.75 7.33
C GLY A 35 0.08 -0.18 6.20
N LEU A 36 0.37 0.18 4.95
CA LEU A 36 0.22 -0.74 3.83
C LEU A 36 1.49 -1.60 3.73
N PRO A 37 1.40 -2.94 3.82
CA PRO A 37 2.55 -3.83 3.65
C PRO A 37 2.91 -3.89 2.18
N LEU A 38 3.72 -2.94 1.72
CA LEU A 38 4.09 -2.83 0.32
C LEU A 38 5.10 -3.91 -0.06
N VAL A 39 4.88 -4.53 -1.22
CA VAL A 39 5.85 -5.39 -1.90
C VAL A 39 6.31 -4.65 -3.16
N PRO A 40 7.46 -3.97 -3.12
CA PRO A 40 7.97 -3.25 -4.28
C PRO A 40 8.23 -4.21 -5.45
N CYS A 41 7.75 -3.85 -6.64
CA CYS A 41 8.01 -4.60 -7.86
C CYS A 41 8.27 -3.67 -9.05
N HIS A 42 9.21 -4.07 -9.90
CA HIS A 42 9.53 -3.36 -11.15
C HIS A 42 8.96 -4.08 -12.37
N GLU A 43 8.59 -5.35 -12.23
CA GLU A 43 7.79 -6.11 -13.19
C GLU A 43 6.30 -5.97 -12.86
N PHE A 44 5.46 -5.96 -13.89
CA PHE A 44 4.03 -5.78 -13.70
C PHE A 44 3.44 -6.95 -12.88
N PRO A 45 2.73 -6.70 -11.78
CA PRO A 45 2.33 -7.73 -10.83
C PRO A 45 1.03 -8.44 -11.26
N ALA A 46 1.09 -9.23 -12.34
CA ALA A 46 -0.08 -9.88 -12.95
C ALA A 46 -0.86 -10.80 -11.99
N ASP A 47 -0.16 -11.45 -11.06
CA ASP A 47 -0.73 -12.42 -10.11
C ASP A 47 -0.96 -11.84 -8.71
N ALA A 48 -0.84 -10.52 -8.54
CA ALA A 48 -1.06 -9.89 -7.24
C ALA A 48 -2.46 -10.19 -6.68
N ARG A 49 -2.54 -10.25 -5.34
CA ARG A 49 -3.80 -10.35 -4.59
C ARG A 49 -4.39 -8.98 -4.24
N ALA A 50 -3.55 -7.95 -4.16
CA ALA A 50 -3.91 -6.55 -3.98
C ALA A 50 -2.79 -5.68 -4.59
N ALA A 51 -3.11 -4.50 -5.09
CA ALA A 51 -2.10 -3.63 -5.73
C ALA A 51 -2.35 -2.14 -5.46
N VAL A 52 -1.26 -1.37 -5.45
CA VAL A 52 -1.29 0.09 -5.53
C VAL A 52 -0.53 0.56 -6.77
N PHE A 53 -1.15 1.42 -7.55
CA PHE A 53 -0.56 2.04 -8.74
C PHE A 53 -0.51 3.55 -8.57
N THR A 54 0.67 4.11 -8.78
CA THR A 54 0.94 5.56 -8.67
C THR A 54 1.27 6.12 -10.05
N VAL A 55 1.49 7.44 -10.14
CA VAL A 55 1.82 8.10 -11.41
C VAL A 55 2.99 7.44 -12.15
N HIS A 56 3.92 6.80 -11.44
CA HIS A 56 5.07 6.08 -12.00
C HIS A 56 4.67 5.01 -13.03
N ALA A 57 3.47 4.43 -12.91
CA ALA A 57 2.97 3.41 -13.82
C ALA A 57 2.82 3.92 -15.27
N THR A 58 2.72 5.23 -15.49
CA THR A 58 2.65 5.80 -16.85
C THR A 58 3.92 5.58 -17.68
N LYS A 59 5.00 5.13 -17.06
CA LYS A 59 6.21 4.73 -17.77
C LYS A 59 6.03 3.44 -18.59
N ASP A 60 5.11 2.56 -18.17
CA ASP A 60 4.82 1.30 -18.88
C ASP A 60 3.77 1.57 -19.99
N PRO A 61 4.16 1.49 -21.28
CA PRO A 61 3.23 1.76 -22.39
C PRO A 61 2.11 0.73 -22.48
N GLU A 62 2.28 -0.46 -21.90
CA GLU A 62 1.28 -1.52 -21.85
C GLU A 62 0.51 -1.55 -20.52
N PHE A 63 0.66 -0.51 -19.68
CA PHE A 63 0.01 -0.46 -18.38
C PHE A 63 -1.50 -0.65 -18.48
N ALA A 64 -2.16 0.05 -19.41
CA ALA A 64 -3.62 0.04 -19.52
C ALA A 64 -4.23 -1.37 -19.73
N PRO A 65 -3.82 -2.14 -20.75
CA PRO A 65 -4.34 -3.50 -20.92
C PRO A 65 -3.94 -4.44 -19.76
N LYS A 66 -2.75 -4.27 -19.16
CA LYS A 66 -2.31 -5.05 -18.00
C LYS A 66 -3.16 -4.75 -16.75
N PHE A 67 -3.45 -3.48 -16.51
CA PHE A 67 -4.30 -3.01 -15.41
C PHE A 67 -5.74 -3.51 -15.54
N MET A 68 -6.32 -3.45 -16.75
CA MET A 68 -7.69 -3.93 -16.98
C MET A 68 -7.85 -5.42 -16.65
N ARG A 69 -6.85 -6.25 -16.92
CA ARG A 69 -6.88 -7.67 -16.51
C ARG A 69 -6.91 -7.83 -14.98
N LEU A 70 -6.21 -6.98 -14.22
CA LEU A 70 -6.29 -7.00 -12.76
C LEU A 70 -7.66 -6.55 -12.25
N VAL A 71 -8.23 -5.51 -12.88
CA VAL A 71 -9.58 -5.05 -12.57
C VAL A 71 -10.59 -6.17 -12.78
N GLU A 72 -10.52 -6.88 -13.91
CA GLU A 72 -11.39 -8.02 -14.25
C GLU A 72 -11.22 -9.21 -13.29
N ARG A 73 -10.00 -9.44 -12.78
CA ARG A 73 -9.75 -10.43 -11.71
C ARG A 73 -10.43 -10.07 -10.38
N GLY A 74 -10.93 -8.84 -10.21
CA GLY A 74 -11.68 -8.43 -9.03
C GLY A 74 -10.81 -8.17 -7.79
N ILE A 75 -9.49 -8.11 -7.92
CA ILE A 75 -8.61 -7.81 -6.77
C ILE A 75 -8.80 -6.35 -6.32
N PRO A 76 -8.63 -6.01 -5.02
CA PRO A 76 -8.64 -4.63 -4.58
C PRO A 76 -7.42 -3.88 -5.10
N ILE A 77 -7.66 -2.72 -5.72
CA ILE A 77 -6.65 -1.87 -6.33
C ILE A 77 -6.80 -0.44 -5.81
N ALA A 78 -5.71 0.15 -5.33
CA ALA A 78 -5.62 1.57 -5.07
C ALA A 78 -4.87 2.28 -6.22
N VAL A 79 -5.37 3.43 -6.65
CA VAL A 79 -4.83 4.22 -7.76
C VAL A 79 -4.68 5.66 -7.28
N THR A 80 -3.52 6.31 -7.45
CA THR A 80 -3.43 7.74 -7.11
C THR A 80 -4.25 8.60 -8.08
N ASP A 81 -4.81 9.70 -7.59
CA ASP A 81 -5.54 10.66 -8.43
C ASP A 81 -4.65 11.25 -9.56
N GLY A 82 -3.33 11.35 -9.34
CA GLY A 82 -2.37 11.74 -10.36
C GLY A 82 -2.22 10.73 -11.49
N LEU A 83 -2.27 9.42 -11.20
CA LEU A 83 -2.36 8.37 -12.21
C LEU A 83 -3.75 8.38 -12.87
N ALA A 84 -4.82 8.48 -12.08
CA ALA A 84 -6.19 8.46 -12.58
C ALA A 84 -6.44 9.52 -13.65
N ARG A 85 -6.02 10.77 -13.42
CA ARG A 85 -6.10 11.87 -14.41
C ARG A 85 -5.38 11.54 -15.72
N ARG A 86 -4.24 10.83 -15.66
CA ARG A 86 -3.49 10.45 -16.86
C ARG A 86 -4.13 9.29 -17.62
N LEU A 87 -4.95 8.49 -16.96
CA LEU A 87 -5.70 7.38 -17.56
C LEU A 87 -7.11 7.78 -18.02
N GLU A 88 -7.53 9.00 -17.74
CA GLU A 88 -8.85 9.52 -18.09
C GLU A 88 -9.14 9.34 -19.59
N GLY A 89 -10.36 8.89 -19.91
CA GLY A 89 -10.79 8.55 -21.26
C GLY A 89 -10.18 7.28 -21.86
N ARG A 90 -9.20 6.64 -21.20
CA ARG A 90 -8.58 5.38 -21.66
C ARG A 90 -9.05 4.16 -20.89
N ILE A 91 -9.34 4.34 -19.61
CA ILE A 91 -9.76 3.26 -18.70
C ILE A 91 -10.91 3.76 -17.84
N ASP A 92 -11.92 2.91 -17.68
CA ASP A 92 -12.96 3.11 -16.67
C ASP A 92 -12.44 2.68 -15.29
N LEU A 93 -12.21 3.68 -14.43
CA LEU A 93 -11.78 3.49 -13.04
C LEU A 93 -12.96 3.41 -12.06
N ASN A 94 -14.21 3.60 -12.52
CA ASN A 94 -15.39 3.51 -11.67
C ASN A 94 -15.81 2.04 -11.46
N ARG A 95 -14.94 1.30 -10.76
CA ARG A 95 -15.08 -0.14 -10.53
C ARG A 95 -15.14 -0.44 -9.04
N PRO A 96 -15.94 -1.43 -8.59
CA PRO A 96 -16.14 -1.72 -7.18
C PRO A 96 -14.85 -2.14 -6.45
N ASN A 97 -13.87 -2.64 -7.19
CA ASN A 97 -12.55 -3.07 -6.71
C ASN A 97 -11.43 -2.06 -7.01
N VAL A 98 -11.76 -0.82 -7.39
CA VAL A 98 -10.78 0.25 -7.60
C VAL A 98 -11.10 1.41 -6.66
N ARG A 99 -10.09 1.93 -5.95
CA ARG A 99 -10.20 3.12 -5.11
C ARG A 99 -9.18 4.16 -5.54
N ILE A 100 -9.65 5.39 -5.75
CA ILE A 100 -8.77 6.52 -6.05
C ILE A 100 -8.27 7.14 -4.74
N LEU A 101 -6.96 7.23 -4.58
CA LEU A 101 -6.29 7.90 -3.47
C LEU A 101 -6.12 9.39 -3.81
N PRO A 102 -6.75 10.31 -3.07
CA PRO A 102 -6.61 11.75 -3.30
C PRO A 102 -5.25 12.28 -2.82
N VAL A 103 -4.19 12.03 -3.60
CA VAL A 103 -2.82 12.51 -3.33
C VAL A 103 -2.69 14.01 -3.59
N LYS A 104 -3.39 14.53 -4.60
CA LYS A 104 -3.44 15.97 -4.95
C LYS A 104 -2.05 16.60 -5.18
N GLY A 105 -1.07 15.79 -5.62
CA GLY A 105 0.33 16.21 -5.78
C GLY A 105 1.06 16.52 -4.48
N LYS A 106 0.50 16.11 -3.33
CA LYS A 106 1.04 16.36 -2.00
C LYS A 106 1.05 15.07 -1.17
N PRO A 107 1.92 14.12 -1.50
CA PRO A 107 1.88 12.77 -0.93
C PRO A 107 2.06 12.72 0.59
N LYS A 108 2.71 13.73 1.20
CA LYS A 108 2.82 13.84 2.66
C LYS A 108 1.46 14.03 3.36
N GLU A 109 0.49 14.70 2.73
CA GLU A 109 -0.84 14.95 3.32
C GLU A 109 -1.64 13.65 3.51
N LEU A 110 -1.22 12.52 2.92
CA LEU A 110 -1.79 11.20 3.21
C LEU A 110 -1.62 10.79 4.68
N LEU A 111 -0.61 11.32 5.37
CA LEU A 111 -0.39 11.08 6.80
C LEU A 111 -1.37 11.86 7.70
N GLU A 112 -2.15 12.78 7.13
CA GLU A 112 -3.15 13.58 7.84
C GLU A 112 -4.56 12.96 7.75
N TRP A 113 -4.70 11.81 7.07
CA TRP A 113 -5.98 11.09 6.99
C TRP A 113 -6.48 10.69 8.37
N ASP A 114 -7.79 10.79 8.55
CA ASP A 114 -8.44 10.33 9.77
C ASP A 114 -8.42 8.79 9.87
N GLN A 115 -8.64 8.30 11.09
CA GLN A 115 -8.59 6.87 11.40
C GLN A 115 -9.59 6.06 10.56
N SER A 116 -10.78 6.60 10.29
CA SER A 116 -11.83 5.90 9.56
C SER A 116 -11.46 5.72 8.09
N GLN A 117 -10.95 6.78 7.46
CA GLN A 117 -10.44 6.74 6.08
C GLN A 117 -9.29 5.74 5.94
N LEU A 118 -8.36 5.77 6.90
CA LEU A 118 -7.19 4.92 6.91
C LEU A 118 -7.55 3.44 7.09
N ASP A 119 -8.40 3.13 8.07
CA ASP A 119 -8.85 1.76 8.33
C ASP A 119 -9.73 1.21 7.21
N ALA A 120 -10.54 2.07 6.57
CA ALA A 120 -11.29 1.68 5.37
C ALA A 120 -10.37 1.30 4.21
N LEU A 121 -9.24 1.99 4.03
CA LEU A 121 -8.24 1.66 3.01
C LEU A 121 -7.51 0.36 3.34
N ARG A 122 -7.04 0.21 4.59
CA ARG A 122 -6.35 -1.00 5.06
C ARG A 122 -7.24 -2.22 4.94
N SER A 123 -8.48 -2.15 5.43
CA SER A 123 -9.46 -3.25 5.31
C SER A 123 -9.70 -3.66 3.86
N PHE A 124 -9.77 -2.70 2.95
CA PHE A 124 -9.96 -2.97 1.52
C PHE A 124 -8.77 -3.71 0.89
N LEU A 125 -7.54 -3.25 1.14
CA LEU A 125 -6.34 -3.82 0.54
C LEU A 125 -5.86 -5.11 1.22
N LEU A 126 -6.12 -5.27 2.52
CA LEU A 126 -5.64 -6.41 3.31
C LEU A 126 -6.59 -7.60 3.31
N ARG A 127 -7.87 -7.41 2.94
CA ARG A 127 -8.87 -8.49 2.87
C ARG A 127 -8.37 -9.75 2.13
N PRO A 128 -7.82 -9.70 0.90
CA PRO A 128 -7.38 -10.91 0.18
C PRO A 128 -6.09 -11.52 0.74
N LEU A 129 -5.44 -10.85 1.69
CA LEU A 129 -4.30 -11.36 2.44
C LEU A 129 -4.71 -12.05 3.74
N GLU A 130 -6.01 -12.00 4.10
CA GLU A 130 -6.56 -12.52 5.36
C GLU A 130 -5.91 -11.87 6.59
N ARG A 131 -5.68 -10.55 6.51
CA ARG A 131 -5.07 -9.75 7.58
C ARG A 131 -6.00 -8.61 7.98
N SER A 132 -6.00 -8.25 9.26
CA SER A 132 -6.62 -7.00 9.74
C SER A 132 -5.57 -6.16 10.47
N PHE A 133 -5.64 -4.85 10.26
CA PHE A 133 -4.70 -3.90 10.87
C PHE A 133 -5.42 -2.59 11.17
N SER A 134 -5.40 -2.17 12.43
CA SER A 134 -5.82 -0.84 12.88
C SER A 134 -4.74 -0.28 13.79
N ALA A 135 -4.36 0.97 13.53
CA ALA A 135 -3.35 1.72 14.26
C ALA A 135 -3.49 3.20 13.86
N PRO A 136 -2.95 4.16 14.62
CA PRO A 136 -2.78 5.53 14.12
C PRO A 136 -2.09 5.57 12.76
N ASN A 137 -2.25 6.69 12.05
CA ASN A 137 -1.42 6.98 10.88
C ASN A 137 0.05 7.11 11.30
N GLY A 138 1.00 6.93 10.38
CA GLY A 138 2.41 6.88 10.72
C GLY A 138 2.83 5.59 11.45
N VAL A 139 2.07 4.51 11.33
CA VAL A 139 2.44 3.17 11.81
C VAL A 139 2.51 2.22 10.61
N GLY A 140 3.72 1.75 10.30
CA GLY A 140 4.01 0.83 9.20
C GLY A 140 3.76 -0.63 9.56
N LEU A 141 3.36 -1.42 8.57
CA LEU A 141 3.15 -2.87 8.69
C LEU A 141 3.97 -3.59 7.61
N TYR A 142 4.69 -4.63 8.00
CA TYR A 142 5.44 -5.51 7.10
C TYR A 142 5.05 -6.95 7.38
N LEU A 143 4.77 -7.71 6.32
CA LEU A 143 4.32 -9.10 6.42
C LEU A 143 5.23 -10.02 5.61
N PHE A 144 5.37 -11.26 6.09
CA PHE A 144 6.21 -12.27 5.46
C PHE A 144 5.42 -13.56 5.23
N ALA A 145 5.82 -14.33 4.22
CA ALA A 145 5.13 -15.54 3.76
C ALA A 145 5.04 -16.65 4.84
N ASP A 146 6.00 -16.69 5.76
CA ASP A 146 6.02 -17.62 6.89
C ASP A 146 5.08 -17.23 8.04
N GLY A 147 4.37 -16.10 7.91
CA GLY A 147 3.50 -15.55 8.94
C GLY A 147 4.23 -14.66 9.95
N SER A 148 5.52 -14.37 9.73
CA SER A 148 6.23 -13.35 10.49
C SER A 148 5.71 -11.95 10.13
N TRP A 149 5.91 -11.00 11.03
CA TRP A 149 5.51 -9.61 10.83
C TRP A 149 6.40 -8.62 11.59
N VAL A 150 6.42 -7.38 11.12
CA VAL A 150 6.99 -6.22 11.80
C VAL A 150 5.96 -5.10 11.77
N VAL A 151 5.79 -4.40 12.88
CA VAL A 151 5.04 -3.14 12.97
C VAL A 151 6.00 -2.07 13.48
N GLU A 152 6.06 -0.93 12.81
CA GLU A 152 6.99 0.16 13.11
C GLU A 152 6.21 1.45 13.39
N ASN A 153 6.51 2.11 14.51
CA ASN A 153 5.89 3.37 14.87
C ASN A 153 6.81 4.54 14.48
N PHE A 154 6.40 5.31 13.47
CA PHE A 154 7.12 6.51 13.04
C PHE A 154 6.73 7.76 13.82
N ASN A 155 5.79 7.68 14.76
CA ASN A 155 5.35 8.81 15.55
C ASN A 155 6.26 9.06 16.76
N ASP A 156 6.16 10.28 17.30
CA ASP A 156 6.82 10.68 18.55
C ASP A 156 6.00 10.32 19.80
N ASP A 157 4.79 9.77 19.60
CA ASP A 157 3.90 9.28 20.64
C ASP A 157 3.74 7.75 20.57
N PRO A 158 3.41 7.07 21.70
CA PRO A 158 3.07 5.65 21.67
C PRO A 158 1.89 5.37 20.75
N ALA A 159 1.96 4.27 20.00
CA ALA A 159 0.89 3.84 19.11
C ALA A 159 0.17 2.61 19.66
N GLU A 160 -1.15 2.68 19.79
CA GLU A 160 -2.00 1.51 19.98
C GLU A 160 -2.21 0.80 18.64
N VAL A 161 -1.97 -0.49 18.62
CA VAL A 161 -2.03 -1.31 17.40
C VAL A 161 -2.90 -2.53 17.65
N GLU A 162 -3.79 -2.82 16.72
CA GLU A 162 -4.49 -4.09 16.59
C GLU A 162 -4.06 -4.77 15.28
N LEU A 163 -3.48 -5.97 15.39
CA LEU A 163 -3.10 -6.83 14.26
C LEU A 163 -3.76 -8.20 14.43
N ASP A 164 -4.67 -8.56 13.53
CA ASP A 164 -5.48 -9.78 13.56
C ASP A 164 -6.18 -10.04 14.91
N GLY A 165 -6.75 -8.97 15.50
CA GLY A 165 -7.44 -9.04 16.79
C GLY A 165 -6.51 -9.12 18.01
N ARG A 166 -5.18 -9.06 17.82
CA ARG A 166 -4.21 -8.91 18.92
C ARG A 166 -3.87 -7.43 19.12
N THR A 167 -4.09 -6.92 20.32
CA THR A 167 -3.76 -5.53 20.68
C THR A 167 -2.43 -5.44 21.40
N PHE A 168 -1.64 -4.42 21.08
CA PHE A 168 -0.41 -4.06 21.78
C PHE A 168 -0.04 -2.60 21.54
N THR A 169 0.82 -2.07 22.40
CA THR A 169 1.39 -0.71 22.24
C THR A 169 2.82 -0.80 21.73
N ILE A 170 3.19 0.12 20.84
CA ILE A 170 4.58 0.35 20.41
C ILE A 170 5.02 1.71 20.92
N ALA A 171 6.18 1.78 21.55
CA ALA A 171 6.77 3.04 22.00
C ALA A 171 7.07 3.99 20.81
N PRO A 172 7.28 5.30 21.07
CA PRO A 172 7.70 6.23 20.03
C PRO A 172 8.96 5.77 19.30
N ARG A 173 9.00 5.91 17.97
CA ARG A 173 10.19 5.60 17.14
C ARG A 173 10.73 4.17 17.30
N GLU A 174 9.89 3.23 17.73
CA GLU A 174 10.26 1.84 17.95
C GLU A 174 9.51 0.89 17.02
N TRP A 175 9.96 -0.35 16.94
CA TRP A 175 9.27 -1.42 16.22
C TRP A 175 8.95 -2.60 17.14
N LYS A 176 7.97 -3.40 16.73
CA LYS A 176 7.66 -4.70 17.31
C LYS A 176 7.56 -5.74 16.19
N TYR A 177 7.99 -6.96 16.46
CA TYR A 177 7.97 -8.03 15.47
C TYR A 177 7.71 -9.39 16.11
N GLU A 178 7.26 -10.34 15.30
CA GLU A 178 7.20 -11.76 15.62
C GLU A 178 7.81 -12.53 14.44
N TRP A 179 8.87 -13.30 14.72
CA TRP A 179 9.50 -14.19 13.75
C TRP A 179 8.98 -15.60 13.94
N LYS A 180 8.64 -16.28 12.84
CA LYS A 180 8.36 -17.72 12.80
C LYS A 180 9.51 -18.50 12.20
#